data_AF-M7WIK5-F1
#
_entry.id   AF-M7WIK5-F1
#
_cell.length_a   1.000
_cell.length_b   1.000
_cell.length_c   1.000
_cell.angle_alpha   90.00
_cell.angle_beta   90.00
_cell.angle_gamma   90.00
#
_symmetry.space_group_name_H-M   'P 1'
#
loop_
_entity.id
_entity.type
_entity.pdbx_description
1 polymer ?
#
loop_
_entity_poly.entity_id
_entity_poly.type
_entity_poly.pdbx_seq_one_letter_code
_entity_poly.pdbx_strand_id
1 'polypeptide(L)'
;MSPPTGQFVPQPATQEEAKKARLPLGWRDQCGKLLIPLNVCRHDNLYMTWKCDDERHAYEKCQYEDYISRMKLLSAKKAAEAEA
;
A
#
# COMPACT_ATOMS: atom_id res chain seq x y z
N MET A 1 -18.57 11.84 6.22
CA MET A 1 -18.54 10.35 6.14
C MET A 1 -17.09 9.92 6.21
N SER A 2 -16.53 9.87 7.41
CA SER A 2 -15.21 9.28 7.64
C SER A 2 -15.42 7.80 7.98
N PRO A 3 -14.76 6.86 7.30
CA PRO A 3 -14.83 5.46 7.69
C PRO A 3 -14.25 5.29 9.11
N PRO A 4 -14.75 4.33 9.89
CA PRO A 4 -14.37 4.16 11.28
C PRO A 4 -12.88 3.83 11.39
N THR A 5 -12.26 4.46 12.38
CA THR A 5 -10.92 4.24 12.90
C THR A 5 -10.54 2.75 12.97
N GLY A 6 -9.59 2.33 12.13
CA GLY A 6 -8.71 1.20 12.42
C GLY A 6 -8.77 -0.04 11.52
N GLN A 7 -9.58 -0.05 10.46
CA GLN A 7 -9.54 -1.12 9.45
C GLN A 7 -8.75 -0.66 8.22
N PHE A 8 -7.65 -1.36 7.94
CA PHE A 8 -6.88 -1.19 6.72
C PHE A 8 -7.79 -1.40 5.51
N VAL A 9 -7.85 -0.41 4.61
CA VAL A 9 -8.60 -0.52 3.36
C VAL A 9 -7.65 -0.95 2.26
N PRO A 10 -7.70 -2.22 1.82
CA PRO A 10 -6.85 -2.68 0.74
C PRO A 10 -7.21 -1.96 -0.58
N GLN A 11 -6.20 -1.45 -1.26
CA GLN A 11 -6.26 -0.84 -2.59
C GLN A 11 -5.41 -1.66 -3.60
N PRO A 12 -5.73 -2.95 -3.83
CA PRO A 12 -4.98 -3.78 -4.76
C PRO A 12 -5.24 -3.30 -6.20
N ALA A 13 -4.19 -3.32 -7.03
CA ALA A 13 -4.36 -3.20 -8.46
C ALA A 13 -4.92 -4.53 -9.02
N THR A 14 -5.77 -4.47 -10.04
CA THR A 14 -6.14 -5.70 -10.76
C THR A 14 -4.89 -6.32 -11.41
N GLN A 15 -4.94 -7.63 -11.66
CA GLN A 15 -3.78 -8.31 -12.25
C GLN A 15 -3.40 -7.75 -13.63
N GLU A 16 -4.39 -7.34 -14.41
CA GLU A 16 -4.18 -6.73 -15.72
C GLU A 16 -3.56 -5.33 -15.61
N GLU A 17 -4.02 -4.49 -14.69
CA GLU A 17 -3.44 -3.18 -14.43
C GLU A 17 -1.99 -3.28 -13.93
N ALA A 18 -1.71 -4.20 -13.02
CA ALA A 18 -0.36 -4.44 -12.51
C ALA A 18 0.60 -4.94 -13.61
N LYS A 19 0.11 -5.78 -14.53
CA LYS A 19 0.87 -6.23 -15.71
C LYS A 19 1.11 -5.07 -16.69
N LYS A 20 0.06 -4.29 -16.99
CA LYS A 20 0.12 -3.15 -17.92
C LYS A 20 1.11 -2.09 -17.44
N ALA A 21 1.08 -1.77 -16.15
CA ALA A 21 2.00 -0.82 -15.52
C ALA A 21 3.38 -1.43 -15.17
N ARG A 22 3.63 -2.70 -15.55
CA ARG A 22 4.88 -3.43 -15.34
C ARG A 22 5.37 -3.37 -13.88
N LEU A 23 4.44 -3.50 -12.92
CA LEU A 23 4.82 -3.51 -11.49
C LEU A 23 5.67 -4.75 -11.19
N PRO A 24 6.85 -4.60 -10.56
CA PRO A 24 7.63 -5.73 -10.05
C PRO A 24 6.83 -6.51 -9.00
N LEU A 25 7.11 -7.81 -8.86
CA LEU A 25 6.35 -8.71 -7.98
C LEU A 25 6.27 -8.22 -6.52
N GLY A 26 7.37 -7.66 -6.01
CA GLY A 26 7.44 -7.14 -4.64
C GLY A 26 6.62 -5.87 -4.39
N TRP A 27 6.03 -5.26 -5.41
CA TRP A 27 5.16 -4.08 -5.28
C TRP A 27 3.70 -4.38 -5.63
N ARG A 28 3.37 -5.65 -5.91
CA ARG A 28 1.99 -6.12 -6.18
C ARG A 28 1.25 -6.44 -4.88
N ASP A 29 1.40 -5.58 -3.88
CA ASP A 29 0.75 -5.71 -2.58
C ASP A 29 -0.68 -5.12 -2.59
N GLN A 30 -1.31 -5.14 -1.42
CA GLN A 30 -2.60 -4.50 -1.16
C GLN A 30 -2.60 -2.98 -1.39
N CYS A 31 -1.47 -2.34 -1.65
CA CYS A 31 -1.36 -0.90 -1.96
C CYS A 31 -0.98 -0.62 -3.42
N GLY A 32 -0.92 -1.64 -4.28
CA GLY A 32 -0.38 -1.53 -5.65
C GLY A 32 -1.13 -0.55 -6.55
N LYS A 33 -2.42 -0.27 -6.30
CA LYS A 33 -3.21 0.68 -7.09
C LYS A 33 -2.71 2.12 -6.95
N LEU A 34 -2.22 2.50 -5.78
CA LEU A 34 -1.69 3.85 -5.50
C LEU A 34 -0.29 4.07 -6.09
N LEU A 35 0.44 2.99 -6.37
CA LEU A 35 1.79 3.08 -6.95
C LEU A 35 1.76 3.43 -8.44
N ILE A 36 0.70 3.04 -9.15
CA ILE A 36 0.53 3.33 -10.59
C ILE A 36 0.54 4.85 -10.86
N PRO A 37 -0.34 5.68 -10.24
CA PRO A 37 -0.33 7.12 -10.47
C PRO A 37 0.98 7.78 -9.99
N LEU A 38 1.55 7.30 -8.88
CA LEU A 38 2.84 7.80 -8.39
C LEU A 38 3.97 7.60 -9.41
N ASN A 39 4.02 6.44 -10.06
CA ASN A 39 5.03 6.16 -11.09
C ASN A 39 4.81 7.01 -12.34
N VAL A 40 3.56 7.26 -12.73
CA VAL A 40 3.24 8.19 -13.83
C VAL A 40 3.75 9.60 -13.49
N CYS A 41 3.38 10.14 -12.33
CA CYS A 41 3.81 11.47 -11.91
C CYS A 41 5.36 11.57 -11.81
N ARG A 42 6.03 10.53 -11.33
CA ARG A 42 7.50 10.46 -11.28
C ARG A 42 8.14 10.48 -12.67
N HIS A 43 7.59 9.75 -13.63
CA HIS A 43 8.11 9.76 -15.00
C HIS A 43 7.88 11.12 -15.68
N ASP A 44 6.69 11.71 -15.50
CA ASP A 44 6.35 13.00 -16.10
C ASP A 44 7.20 14.15 -15.55
N ASN A 45 7.51 14.12 -14.25
CA ASN A 45 8.32 15.14 -13.58
C ASN A 45 9.81 14.76 -13.45
N LEU A 46 10.29 13.75 -14.19
CA LEU A 46 11.70 13.32 -14.18
C LEU A 46 12.25 13.04 -12.76
N TYR A 47 11.42 12.47 -11.87
CA TYR A 47 11.78 12.15 -10.48
C TYR A 47 12.22 13.35 -9.63
N MET A 48 11.69 14.55 -9.92
CA MET A 48 11.90 15.71 -9.05
C MET A 48 11.42 15.45 -7.61
N THR A 49 12.22 15.85 -6.63
CA THR A 49 12.00 15.55 -5.20
C THR A 49 10.86 16.34 -4.55
N TRP A 50 10.45 17.46 -5.14
CA TRP A 50 9.40 18.35 -4.64
C TRP A 50 8.05 18.20 -5.38
N LYS A 51 7.95 17.28 -6.34
CA LYS A 51 6.71 16.96 -7.05
C LYS A 51 6.22 15.58 -6.64
N CYS A 52 4.92 15.35 -6.78
CA CYS A 52 4.25 14.08 -6.44
C CYS A 52 4.28 13.71 -4.95
N ASP A 53 4.32 14.71 -4.05
CA ASP A 53 4.38 14.48 -2.61
C ASP A 53 3.08 13.88 -2.07
N ASP A 54 1.93 14.37 -2.54
CA ASP A 54 0.61 13.87 -2.12
C ASP A 54 0.41 12.39 -2.50
N GLU A 55 0.75 12.02 -3.74
CA GLU A 55 0.66 10.61 -4.18
C GLU A 55 1.65 9.72 -3.44
N ARG A 56 2.84 10.23 -3.14
CA ARG A 56 3.84 9.52 -2.32
C ARG A 56 3.30 9.29 -0.92
N HIS A 57 2.77 10.33 -0.28
CA HIS A 57 2.28 10.26 1.08
C HIS A 57 1.07 9.34 1.20
N ALA A 58 0.16 9.37 0.21
CA ALA A 58 -0.96 8.45 0.14
C ALA A 58 -0.50 6.98 0.04
N TYR A 59 0.52 6.70 -0.78
CA TYR A 59 1.10 5.38 -0.91
C TYR A 59 1.79 4.89 0.38
N GLU A 60 2.59 5.76 1.01
CA GLU A 60 3.28 5.46 2.27
C GLU A 60 2.31 5.22 3.42
N LYS A 61 1.24 6.00 3.50
CA LYS A 61 0.17 5.78 4.48
C LYS A 61 -0.48 4.41 4.32
N CYS A 62 -0.79 4.00 3.09
CA CYS A 62 -1.33 2.66 2.82
C CYS A 62 -0.37 1.56 3.29
N GLN A 63 0.92 1.67 2.97
CA GLN A 63 1.94 0.70 3.39
C GLN A 63 2.08 0.63 4.92
N TYR A 64 1.98 1.77 5.59
CA TYR A 64 2.03 1.83 7.05
C TYR A 64 0.82 1.15 7.70
N GLU A 65 -0.39 1.38 7.18
CA GLU A 65 -1.60 0.73 7.68
C GLU A 65 -1.58 -0.79 7.43
N ASP A 66 -1.08 -1.24 6.29
CA ASP A 66 -0.89 -2.67 5.98
C ASP A 66 0.13 -3.30 6.94
N TYR A 67 1.25 -2.63 7.22
CA TYR A 67 2.24 -3.09 8.19
C TYR A 67 1.64 -3.27 9.60
N ILE A 68 0.90 -2.28 10.09
CA ILE A 68 0.21 -2.37 11.39
C ILE A 68 -0.78 -3.54 11.40
N SER A 69 -1.55 -3.70 10.32
CA SER A 69 -2.50 -4.81 10.18
C SER A 69 -1.79 -6.17 10.30
N ARG A 70 -0.67 -6.36 9.59
CA ARG A 70 0.15 -7.57 9.67
C ARG A 70 0.72 -7.81 11.06
N MET A 71 1.17 -6.77 11.75
CA MET A 71 1.66 -6.88 13.13
C MET A 71 0.57 -7.31 14.11
N LYS A 72 -0.65 -6.77 13.98
CA LYS A 72 -1.80 -7.17 14.80
C LYS A 72 -2.19 -8.63 14.55
N LEU A 73 -2.16 -9.08 13.29
CA LEU A 73 -2.40 -10.47 12.93
C LEU A 73 -1.36 -11.40 13.56
N LEU A 74 -0.07 -11.01 13.54
CA LEU A 74 0.99 -11.78 14.16
C LEU A 74 0.86 -11.83 15.69
N SER A 75 0.54 -10.71 16.34
CA SER A 75 0.34 -10.69 17.80
C SER A 75 -0.85 -11.55 18.23
N ALA A 76 -1.95 -11.53 17.47
CA ALA A 76 -3.11 -12.38 17.73
C ALA A 76 -2.79 -13.87 17.59
N LYS A 77 -2.01 -14.25 16.55
CA LYS A 77 -1.55 -15.64 16.38
C LYS A 77 -0.68 -16.09 17.55
N LYS A 78 0.28 -15.26 17.98
CA LYS A 78 1.16 -15.57 19.11
C LYS A 78 0.39 -15.74 20.42
N ALA A 79 -0.63 -14.92 20.66
CA ALA A 79 -1.48 -15.06 21.85
C ALA A 79 -2.26 -16.39 21.82
N ALA A 80 -2.85 -16.74 20.67
CA ALA A 80 -3.54 -18.02 20.51
C ALA A 80 -2.62 -19.23 20.65
N GLU A 81 -1.37 -19.14 20.17
CA GLU A 81 -0.35 -20.18 20.35
C GLU A 81 0.14 -20.29 21.79
N ALA A 82 0.15 -19.21 22.57
CA ALA A 82 0.53 -19.23 23.98
C ALA A 82 -0.60 -19.73 24.91
N GLU A 83 -1.85 -19.65 24.45
CA GLU A 83 -3.03 -20.17 25.14
C GLU A 83 -3.32 -21.65 24.81
N ALA A 84 -2.67 -22.20 23.78
CA ALA A 84 -2.74 -23.61 23.38
C ALA A 84 -1.70 -24.47 24.11
#